data_AF-A0A2D4NUV2-F1
#
_entry.id   AF-A0A2D4NUV2-F1
#
_cell.length_a   1.000
_cell.length_b   1.000
_cell.length_c   1.000
_cell.angle_alpha   90.00
_cell.angle_beta   90.00
_cell.angle_gamma   90.00
#
_symmetry.space_group_name_H-M   'P 1'
#
loop_
_entity.id
_entity.type
_entity.pdbx_description
1 polymer ?
#
loop_
_entity_poly.entity_id
_entity_poly.type
_entity_poly.pdbx_seq_one_letter_code
_entity_poly.pdbx_strand_id
1 'polypeptide(L)'
;DPNPSLRDIDTQAKYQSYFSRGGSMFVGMIISPYNRNNPLPYSQLTCLVISDETSSDGSYRLPYKFEVQQMLEEPQWELVLEKTQWIIEKYRLSHSCVPMDKIFHRDSDLTCLQKLLECMRKSLDSVANSFIAEEFLTQLENL
;
A
#
# COMPACT_ATOMS: atom_id res chain seq x y z
N ASP A 1 12.81 15.33 -11.66
CA ASP A 1 11.46 15.39 -11.06
C ASP A 1 11.51 15.02 -9.59
N PRO A 2 10.74 15.70 -8.73
CA PRO A 2 10.65 15.35 -7.32
C PRO A 2 10.04 13.95 -7.16
N ASN A 3 10.37 13.30 -6.04
CA ASN A 3 9.74 12.07 -5.61
C ASN A 3 9.11 12.30 -4.23
N PRO A 4 7.78 12.34 -4.09
CA PRO A 4 6.76 12.03 -5.10
C PRO A 4 6.62 13.11 -6.19
N SER A 5 5.83 12.83 -7.23
CA SER A 5 5.69 13.74 -8.38
C SER A 5 5.06 15.08 -7.99
N LEU A 6 5.25 16.13 -8.79
CA LEU A 6 4.62 17.45 -8.55
C LEU A 6 3.10 17.34 -8.40
N ARG A 7 2.45 16.53 -9.22
CA ARG A 7 1.00 16.30 -9.14
C ARG A 7 0.60 15.68 -7.81
N ASP A 8 1.38 14.73 -7.30
CA ASP A 8 1.12 14.10 -6.01
C ASP A 8 1.31 15.10 -4.88
N ILE A 9 2.37 15.92 -4.93
CA ILE A 9 2.64 17.00 -3.96
C ILE A 9 1.45 17.96 -3.91
N ASP A 10 1.01 18.48 -5.06
CA ASP A 10 -0.10 19.43 -5.13
C ASP A 10 -1.41 18.83 -4.63
N THR A 11 -1.69 17.58 -5.03
CA THR A 11 -2.90 16.87 -4.63
C THR A 11 -2.92 16.67 -3.11
N GLN A 12 -1.83 16.18 -2.53
CA GLN A 12 -1.74 15.95 -1.10
C GLN A 12 -1.81 17.24 -0.31
N ALA A 13 -1.12 18.29 -0.76
CA ALA A 13 -1.15 19.59 -0.09
C ALA A 13 -2.54 20.23 -0.10
N LYS A 14 -3.29 20.04 -1.20
CA LYS A 14 -4.68 20.48 -1.32
C LYS A 14 -5.58 19.75 -0.33
N TYR A 15 -5.50 18.42 -0.25
CA TYR A 15 -6.31 17.64 0.68
C TYR A 15 -5.92 17.91 2.14
N GLN A 16 -4.62 18.01 2.43
CA GLN A 16 -4.12 18.38 3.75
C GLN A 16 -4.72 19.72 4.23
N SER A 17 -4.72 20.75 3.37
CA SER A 17 -5.35 22.03 3.68
C SER A 17 -6.87 21.94 3.82
N TYR A 18 -7.52 21.08 3.04
CA TYR A 18 -8.96 20.89 3.11
C TYR A 18 -9.39 20.27 4.45
N PHE A 19 -8.73 19.18 4.87
CA PHE A 19 -9.06 18.47 6.09
C PHE A 19 -8.61 19.21 7.36
N SER A 20 -7.53 19.99 7.29
CA SER A 20 -7.07 20.78 8.45
C SER A 20 -8.04 21.88 8.89
N ARG A 21 -8.94 22.34 7.99
CA ARG A 21 -10.02 23.29 8.35
C ARG A 21 -10.98 22.73 9.41
N GLY A 22 -11.12 21.41 9.47
CA GLY A 22 -11.88 20.71 10.51
C GLY A 22 -11.04 20.33 11.74
N GLY A 23 -9.81 20.83 11.86
CA GLY A 23 -8.86 20.45 12.91
C GLY A 23 -8.30 19.04 12.78
N SER A 24 -8.57 18.35 11.67
CA SER A 24 -8.08 16.98 11.44
C SER A 24 -6.66 16.98 10.89
N MET A 25 -5.83 16.07 11.41
CA MET A 25 -4.53 15.77 10.81
C MET A 25 -4.72 14.98 9.51
N PHE A 26 -3.80 15.16 8.57
CA PHE A 26 -3.83 14.46 7.28
C PHE A 26 -2.47 13.84 7.01
N VAL A 27 -2.48 12.57 6.60
CA VAL A 27 -1.30 11.84 6.15
C VAL A 27 -1.55 11.36 4.73
N GLY A 28 -0.66 11.73 3.82
CA GLY A 28 -0.64 11.18 2.48
C GLY A 28 0.06 9.83 2.46
N MET A 29 -0.51 8.87 1.73
CA MET A 29 0.06 7.54 1.55
C MET A 29 0.11 7.19 0.07
N ILE A 30 1.26 6.77 -0.41
CA ILE A 30 1.47 6.26 -1.76
C ILE A 30 1.82 4.78 -1.65
N ILE A 31 0.99 3.94 -2.27
CA ILE A 31 1.18 2.49 -2.31
C ILE A 31 1.47 2.09 -3.74
N SER A 32 2.64 1.50 -3.96
CA SER A 32 3.06 0.97 -5.27
C SER A 32 3.19 -0.56 -5.18
N PRO A 33 2.09 -1.31 -5.42
CA PRO A 33 2.07 -2.76 -5.23
C PRO A 33 2.82 -3.52 -6.32
N TYR A 34 2.86 -3.00 -7.55
CA TYR A 34 3.45 -3.68 -8.71
C TYR A 34 4.40 -2.74 -9.46
N ASN A 35 5.24 -2.00 -8.72
CA ASN A 35 6.26 -1.16 -9.34
C ASN A 35 7.24 -2.04 -10.14
N ARG A 36 7.27 -1.85 -11.46
CA ARG A 36 8.16 -2.61 -12.37
C ARG A 36 9.65 -2.38 -12.12
N ASN A 37 10.02 -1.37 -11.34
CA ASN A 37 11.40 -1.13 -10.96
C ASN A 37 11.75 -1.73 -9.59
N ASN A 38 10.76 -2.29 -8.88
CA ASN A 38 10.97 -2.91 -7.58
C ASN A 38 11.14 -4.43 -7.76
N PRO A 39 12.36 -4.98 -7.57
CA PRO A 39 12.59 -6.42 -7.69
C PRO A 39 12.09 -7.19 -6.46
N LEU A 40 11.80 -6.51 -5.34
CA LEU A 40 11.36 -7.16 -4.11
C LEU A 40 9.88 -7.55 -4.21
N PRO A 41 9.48 -8.67 -3.59
CA PRO A 41 8.09 -9.12 -3.57
C PRO A 41 7.21 -8.33 -2.58
N TYR A 42 7.62 -7.12 -2.20
CA TYR A 42 6.94 -6.29 -1.21
C TYR A 42 6.45 -5.00 -1.86
N SER A 43 5.24 -4.57 -1.52
CA SER A 43 4.71 -3.27 -1.95
C SER A 43 5.57 -2.13 -1.39
N GLN A 44 5.84 -1.11 -2.21
CA GLN A 44 6.51 0.08 -1.72
C GLN A 44 5.47 1.03 -1.13
N LEU A 45 5.71 1.43 0.12
CA LEU A 45 4.88 2.35 0.87
C LEU A 45 5.65 3.64 1.10
N THR A 46 5.03 4.78 0.83
CA THR A 46 5.56 6.08 1.25
C THR A 46 4.46 6.83 1.98
N CYS A 47 4.71 7.15 3.25
CA CYS A 47 3.89 8.06 4.02
C CYS A 47 4.56 9.41 4.09
N LEU A 48 3.76 10.46 3.92
CA LEU A 48 4.27 11.82 3.91
C LEU A 48 3.23 12.85 4.32
N VAL A 49 3.73 14.02 4.72
CA VAL A 49 2.97 15.27 4.84
C VAL A 49 3.66 16.33 4.02
N ILE A 50 2.90 17.32 3.53
CA ILE A 50 3.48 18.44 2.78
C ILE A 50 3.78 19.57 3.75
N SER A 51 5.03 20.02 3.81
CA SER A 51 5.42 21.16 4.64
C SER A 51 5.06 22.48 3.95
N ASP A 52 5.14 23.58 4.70
CA ASP A 52 5.01 24.93 4.15
C ASP A 52 6.31 25.44 3.53
N GLU A 53 7.42 24.70 3.69
CA GLU A 53 8.69 25.03 3.05
C GLU A 53 8.61 24.76 1.55
N THR A 54 9.32 25.57 0.77
CA THR A 54 9.37 25.44 -0.69
C THR A 54 10.74 25.00 -1.16
N SER A 55 10.81 24.40 -2.35
CA SER A 55 12.05 24.08 -3.03
C SER A 55 12.93 25.33 -3.22
N SER A 56 14.21 25.14 -3.48
CA SER A 56 15.18 26.24 -3.65
C SER A 56 14.80 27.22 -4.78
N ASP A 57 14.08 26.75 -5.78
CA ASP A 57 13.54 27.54 -6.90
C ASP A 57 12.09 28.00 -6.69
N GLY A 58 11.49 27.68 -5.54
CA GLY A 58 10.11 28.04 -5.19
C GLY A 58 9.03 27.30 -5.98
N SER A 59 9.40 26.29 -6.78
CA SER A 59 8.47 25.63 -7.71
C SER A 59 7.47 24.68 -7.03
N TYR A 60 7.79 24.10 -5.87
CA TYR A 60 6.88 23.21 -5.13
C TYR A 60 7.12 23.22 -3.62
N ARG A 61 6.13 22.71 -2.87
CA ARG A 61 6.23 22.51 -1.42
C ARG A 61 6.95 21.20 -1.06
N LEU A 62 7.79 21.22 -0.03
CA LEU A 62 8.63 20.08 0.31
C LEU A 62 7.83 18.96 0.99
N PRO A 63 7.90 17.72 0.49
CA PRO A 63 7.30 16.57 1.16
C PRO A 63 8.20 16.09 2.31
N TYR A 64 7.64 15.99 3.50
CA TYR A 64 8.28 15.32 4.64
C TYR A 64 7.84 13.85 4.67
N LYS A 65 8.77 12.94 4.34
CA LYS A 65 8.54 11.49 4.37
C LYS A 65 8.89 10.94 5.73
N PHE A 66 8.11 9.96 6.19
CA PHE A 66 8.38 9.27 7.45
C PHE A 66 8.10 7.78 7.34
N GLU A 67 8.80 7.02 8.17
CA GLU A 67 8.61 5.59 8.28
C GLU A 67 7.33 5.28 9.04
N VAL A 68 6.64 4.22 8.61
CA VAL A 68 5.46 3.71 9.30
C VAL A 68 5.89 2.56 10.18
N GLN A 69 5.54 2.65 11.47
CA GLN A 69 5.59 1.50 12.35
C GLN A 69 4.30 0.71 12.21
N GLN A 70 4.42 -0.59 11.99
CA GLN A 70 3.26 -1.46 11.95
C GLN A 70 2.69 -1.61 13.36
N MET A 71 1.37 -1.65 13.48
CA MET A 71 0.71 -1.96 14.75
C MET A 71 1.11 -3.37 15.18
N LEU A 72 1.32 -3.60 16.47
CA LEU A 72 1.70 -4.91 17.03
C LEU A 72 0.48 -5.78 17.40
N GLU A 73 -0.72 -5.31 17.11
CA GLU A 73 -1.97 -6.00 17.44
C GLU A 73 -2.31 -7.05 16.39
N GLU A 74 -2.81 -8.20 16.84
CA GLU A 74 -3.30 -9.23 15.93
C GLU A 74 -4.52 -8.74 15.15
N PRO A 75 -4.58 -9.00 13.83
CA PRO A 75 -5.75 -8.64 13.05
C PRO A 75 -6.95 -9.52 13.43
N GLN A 76 -8.16 -8.97 13.28
CA GLN A 76 -9.39 -9.75 13.37
C GLN A 76 -9.54 -10.64 12.13
N TRP A 77 -8.92 -11.83 12.14
CA TRP A 77 -8.77 -12.72 10.99
C TRP A 77 -10.07 -12.99 10.22
N GLU A 78 -11.14 -13.36 10.92
CA GLU A 78 -12.45 -13.64 10.30
C GLU A 78 -13.01 -12.42 9.58
N LEU A 79 -12.91 -11.24 10.19
CA LEU A 79 -13.36 -9.99 9.59
C LEU A 79 -12.52 -9.63 8.36
N VAL A 80 -11.19 -9.78 8.45
CA VAL A 80 -10.30 -9.50 7.31
C VAL A 80 -10.61 -10.45 6.15
N LEU A 81 -10.86 -11.73 6.43
CA LEU A 81 -11.22 -12.72 5.42
C LEU A 81 -12.57 -12.37 4.76
N GLU A 82 -13.60 -12.07 5.55
CA GLU A 82 -14.93 -11.65 5.07
C GLU A 82 -14.82 -10.43 4.15
N LYS A 83 -14.06 -9.40 4.56
CA LYS A 83 -13.84 -8.20 3.73
C LYS A 83 -13.07 -8.53 2.45
N THR A 84 -12.11 -9.43 2.52
CA THR A 84 -11.33 -9.83 1.34
C THR A 84 -12.21 -10.55 0.32
N GLN A 85 -13.02 -11.52 0.76
CA GLN A 85 -13.99 -12.21 -0.09
C GLN A 85 -14.98 -11.23 -0.73
N TRP A 86 -15.48 -10.29 0.05
CA TRP A 86 -16.38 -9.26 -0.46
C TRP A 86 -15.74 -8.38 -1.54
N ILE A 87 -14.47 -7.97 -1.36
CA ILE A 87 -13.73 -7.19 -2.37
C ILE A 87 -13.57 -8.02 -3.65
N ILE A 88 -13.17 -9.28 -3.54
CA ILE A 88 -12.99 -10.17 -4.69
C ILE A 88 -14.31 -10.29 -5.46
N GLU A 89 -15.41 -10.64 -4.79
CA GLU A 89 -16.71 -10.82 -5.47
C GLU A 89 -17.19 -9.51 -6.09
N LYS A 90 -17.08 -8.39 -5.37
CA LYS A 90 -17.51 -7.07 -5.85
C LYS A 90 -16.80 -6.65 -7.12
N TYR A 91 -15.51 -6.95 -7.25
CA TYR A 91 -14.67 -6.46 -8.35
C TYR A 91 -14.27 -7.54 -9.36
N ARG A 92 -14.79 -8.78 -9.24
CA ARG A 92 -14.41 -9.89 -10.14
C ARG A 92 -14.63 -9.62 -11.63
N LEU A 93 -15.63 -8.79 -11.97
CA LEU A 93 -15.96 -8.39 -13.35
C LEU A 93 -15.40 -7.00 -13.72
N SER A 94 -14.55 -6.42 -12.88
CA SER A 94 -13.95 -5.11 -13.17
C SER A 94 -12.98 -5.23 -14.34
N HIS A 95 -13.10 -4.31 -15.31
CA HIS A 95 -12.23 -4.26 -16.49
C HIS A 95 -10.77 -3.94 -16.14
N SER A 96 -10.52 -3.39 -14.95
CA SER A 96 -9.19 -3.01 -14.47
C SER A 96 -8.65 -3.96 -13.39
N CYS A 97 -9.08 -5.23 -13.39
CA CYS A 97 -8.57 -6.23 -12.46
C CYS A 97 -7.10 -6.56 -12.74
N VAL A 98 -6.36 -6.89 -11.68
CA VAL A 98 -4.98 -7.37 -11.79
C VAL A 98 -5.04 -8.86 -12.14
N PRO A 99 -4.35 -9.32 -13.20
CA PRO A 99 -4.29 -10.74 -13.54
C PRO A 99 -3.41 -11.47 -12.53
N MET A 100 -4.05 -12.05 -11.51
CA MET A 100 -3.40 -12.63 -10.34
C MET A 100 -2.47 -13.81 -10.68
N ASP A 101 -2.73 -14.50 -11.78
CA ASP A 101 -1.98 -15.63 -12.33
C ASP A 101 -0.76 -15.24 -13.18
N LYS A 102 -0.61 -13.97 -13.56
CA LYS A 102 0.51 -13.51 -14.37
C LYS A 102 1.71 -13.12 -13.54
N ILE A 103 2.90 -13.33 -14.11
CA ILE A 103 4.18 -12.90 -13.55
C ILE A 103 4.15 -11.39 -13.26
N PHE A 104 4.47 -11.00 -12.03
CA PHE A 104 4.37 -9.60 -11.60
C PHE A 104 5.51 -8.72 -12.12
N HIS A 105 6.69 -9.31 -12.34
CA HIS A 105 7.91 -8.64 -12.76
C HIS A 105 8.76 -9.54 -13.65
N ARG A 106 9.32 -9.00 -14.73
CA ARG A 106 10.04 -9.77 -15.76
C ARG A 106 11.23 -10.58 -15.23
N ASP A 107 11.87 -10.10 -14.17
CA ASP A 107 13.04 -10.72 -13.54
C ASP A 107 12.66 -11.50 -12.27
N SER A 108 11.39 -11.87 -12.12
CA SER A 108 10.88 -12.66 -10.99
C SER A 108 10.09 -13.87 -11.47
N ASP A 109 10.11 -14.93 -10.68
CA ASP A 109 9.33 -16.15 -10.92
C ASP A 109 7.95 -16.12 -10.25
N LEU A 110 7.61 -15.06 -9.52
CA LEU A 110 6.33 -14.97 -8.80
C LEU A 110 5.21 -14.41 -9.68
N THR A 111 4.01 -14.96 -9.52
CA THR A 111 2.77 -14.35 -10.01
C THR A 111 2.36 -13.14 -9.16
N CYS A 112 1.39 -12.35 -9.63
CA CYS A 112 0.82 -11.25 -8.87
C CYS A 112 0.19 -11.75 -7.54
N LEU A 113 -0.46 -12.92 -7.55
CA LEU A 113 -0.98 -13.57 -6.34
C LEU A 113 0.13 -13.93 -5.36
N GLN A 114 1.16 -14.65 -5.84
CA GLN A 114 2.27 -15.07 -4.99
C GLN A 114 3.01 -13.86 -4.39
N LYS A 115 3.22 -12.81 -5.18
CA LYS A 115 3.79 -11.55 -4.70
C LYS A 115 2.88 -10.86 -3.66
N LEU A 116 1.55 -10.90 -3.83
CA LEU A 116 0.62 -10.37 -2.84
C LEU A 116 0.73 -11.15 -1.52
N LEU A 117 0.71 -12.48 -1.58
CA LEU A 117 0.82 -13.35 -0.40
C LEU A 117 2.15 -13.14 0.32
N GLU A 118 3.25 -13.02 -0.42
CA GLU A 118 4.58 -12.74 0.16
C GLU A 118 4.65 -11.36 0.83
N CYS A 119 4.00 -10.36 0.25
CA CYS A 119 3.86 -9.05 0.86
C CYS A 119 3.03 -9.08 2.15
N MET A 120 1.95 -9.87 2.17
CA MET A 120 1.12 -10.05 3.35
C MET A 120 1.86 -10.82 4.44
N ARG A 121 2.56 -11.90 4.10
CA ARG A 121 3.42 -12.65 5.02
C ARG A 121 4.39 -11.75 5.75
N LYS A 122 5.15 -10.92 5.03
CA LYS A 122 6.06 -9.94 5.64
C LYS A 122 5.36 -8.93 6.54
N SER A 123 4.13 -8.55 6.21
CA SER A 123 3.35 -7.59 7.00
C SER A 123 2.76 -8.24 8.26
N LEU A 124 2.66 -9.57 8.30
CA LEU A 124 2.13 -10.33 9.42
C LEU A 124 3.24 -10.88 10.34
N ASP A 125 4.49 -10.92 9.86
CA ASP A 125 5.65 -11.53 10.53
C ASP A 125 5.88 -11.02 11.97
N SER A 126 5.59 -9.73 12.22
CA SER A 126 5.78 -9.13 13.55
C SER A 126 4.54 -9.16 14.46
N VAL A 127 3.38 -9.58 13.95
CA VAL A 127 2.08 -9.39 14.62
C VAL A 127 1.33 -10.68 14.87
N ALA A 128 1.60 -11.73 14.11
CA ALA A 128 0.82 -12.95 14.12
C ALA A 128 1.67 -14.16 14.51
N ASN A 129 1.02 -15.14 15.14
CA ASN A 129 1.58 -16.48 15.22
C ASN A 129 1.80 -17.01 13.79
N SER A 130 3.02 -17.45 13.47
CA SER A 130 3.38 -17.94 12.14
C SER A 130 2.44 -19.03 11.61
N PHE A 131 1.93 -19.93 12.46
CA PHE A 131 0.98 -20.96 12.04
C PHE A 131 -0.36 -20.34 11.59
N ILE A 132 -0.90 -19.40 12.36
CA ILE A 132 -2.18 -18.74 12.07
C ILE A 132 -2.04 -17.89 10.79
N ALA A 133 -0.92 -17.18 10.65
CA ALA A 133 -0.63 -16.38 9.47
C ALA A 133 -0.59 -17.25 8.20
N GLU A 134 0.11 -18.38 8.22
CA GLU A 134 0.17 -19.28 7.06
C GLU A 134 -1.18 -19.94 6.75
N GLU A 135 -1.95 -20.33 7.77
CA GLU A 135 -3.31 -20.84 7.56
C GLU A 135 -4.19 -19.81 6.87
N PHE A 136 -4.16 -18.55 7.34
CA PHE A 136 -4.89 -17.45 6.72
C PHE A 136 -4.44 -17.17 5.28
N LEU A 137 -3.14 -17.15 5.02
CA LEU A 137 -2.61 -16.95 3.66
C LEU A 137 -3.00 -18.09 2.72
N THR A 138 -3.02 -19.33 3.21
CA THR A 138 -3.49 -20.50 2.45
C THR A 138 -4.97 -20.38 2.11
N GLN A 139 -5.80 -19.91 3.05
CA GLN A 139 -7.21 -19.66 2.77
C GLN A 139 -7.38 -18.59 1.68
N LEU A 140 -6.61 -17.50 1.74
CA LEU A 140 -6.64 -16.43 0.73
C LEU A 140 -6.20 -16.91 -0.67
N GLU A 141 -5.20 -17.77 -0.76
CA GLU A 141 -4.74 -18.32 -2.03
C GLU A 141 -5.83 -19.16 -2.74
N ASN A 142 -6.75 -19.74 -1.98
CA ASN A 142 -7.81 -20.61 -2.48
C ASN A 142 -9.17 -19.92 -2.68
N LEU A 143 -9.25 -18.59 -2.56
CA LEU A 143 -10.44 -17.79 -2.88
C LEU A 143 -10.59 -17.54 -4.38
#